data_AF-A0A7C1X5F3-F1
#
_entry.id   AF-A0A7C1X5F3-F1
#
_cell.length_a   1.000
_cell.length_b   1.000
_cell.length_c   1.000
_cell.angle_alpha   90.00
_cell.angle_beta   90.00
_cell.angle_gamma   90.00
#
_symmetry.space_group_name_H-M   'P 1'
#
loop_
_entity.id
_entity.type
_entity.pdbx_description
1 polymer ?
#
loop_
_entity_poly.entity_id
_entity_poly.type
_entity_poly.pdbx_seq_one_letter_code
_entity_poly.pdbx_strand_id
1 'polypeptide(L)'
;MDSVEKNKGPLGDEEDGGGPAGGIVEPEELVAEEFDEALAEYPSEVPTPAPPPPPPKKKPRGIKGWVGKRAKRVVERIYESKADELEERAKRVVSSAYQDSAEDIEERAVRAMRRAIALEADRIKEVIEHSVQVKKREVRLSLIVLLAASILYLILYWSTHGGGGQ
;
A
#
# COMPACT_ATOMS: atom_id res chain seq x y z
N MET A 1 -31.98 -48.85 -4.23
CA MET A 1 -31.28 -49.95 -3.56
C MET A 1 -29.90 -49.98 -4.18
N ASP A 2 -29.02 -49.09 -3.70
CA ASP A 2 -27.94 -49.36 -2.71
C ASP A 2 -26.64 -49.58 -3.52
N SER A 3 -25.49 -48.92 -3.36
CA SER A 3 -24.84 -48.13 -2.30
C SER A 3 -23.83 -47.20 -3.00
N VAL A 4 -23.64 -45.91 -2.69
CA VAL A 4 -22.76 -45.32 -1.65
C VAL A 4 -21.45 -46.06 -1.38
N GLU A 5 -20.33 -45.55 -1.93
CA GLU A 5 -18.98 -45.50 -1.30
C GLU A 5 -18.06 -44.61 -2.17
N LYS A 6 -17.87 -43.31 -1.89
CA LYS A 6 -16.82 -42.67 -1.04
C LYS A 6 -15.41 -43.29 -1.09
N ASN A 7 -14.53 -42.70 -1.90
CA ASN A 7 -13.07 -42.54 -1.69
C ASN A 7 -12.59 -41.54 -2.75
N LYS A 8 -12.16 -40.29 -2.55
CA LYS A 8 -11.29 -39.58 -1.57
C LYS A 8 -9.78 -39.75 -1.74
N GLY A 9 -9.26 -39.17 -2.83
CA GLY A 9 -7.95 -38.49 -2.97
C GLY A 9 -6.67 -39.35 -3.02
N PRO A 10 -5.50 -38.77 -3.37
CA PRO A 10 -5.23 -37.38 -3.78
C PRO A 10 -4.72 -37.26 -5.25
N LEU A 11 -5.04 -36.14 -5.92
CA LEU A 11 -4.34 -35.71 -7.13
C LEU A 11 -3.07 -34.99 -6.66
N GLY A 12 -1.93 -35.66 -6.75
CA GLY A 12 -0.61 -35.09 -6.53
C GLY A 12 0.07 -34.82 -7.87
N ASP A 13 0.39 -33.55 -8.09
CA ASP A 13 1.71 -33.03 -8.50
C ASP A 13 2.46 -33.73 -9.64
N GLU A 14 2.26 -33.23 -10.86
CA GLU A 14 3.27 -33.19 -11.95
C GLU A 14 3.52 -31.68 -12.21
N GLU A 15 4.54 -31.07 -11.61
CA GLU A 15 5.90 -30.91 -12.16
C GLU A 15 5.93 -30.57 -13.66
N ASP A 16 5.85 -29.27 -13.98
CA ASP A 16 6.54 -28.72 -15.15
C ASP A 16 6.88 -27.23 -14.95
N GLY A 17 8.12 -26.86 -15.28
CA GLY A 17 8.49 -25.50 -15.67
C GLY A 17 9.13 -24.57 -14.63
N GLY A 18 10.48 -24.54 -14.59
CA GLY A 18 11.22 -23.29 -14.43
C GLY A 18 12.24 -23.22 -13.27
N GLY A 19 13.47 -23.66 -13.51
CA GLY A 19 14.63 -23.17 -12.75
C GLY A 19 15.17 -21.83 -13.31
N PRO A 20 16.36 -21.37 -12.89
CA PRO A 20 16.93 -21.41 -11.55
C PRO A 20 17.44 -20.02 -11.06
N ALA A 21 17.64 -19.92 -9.74
CA ALA A 21 18.69 -19.15 -9.07
C ALA A 21 19.01 -17.71 -9.57
N GLY A 22 18.33 -16.73 -8.97
CA GLY A 22 18.79 -15.35 -8.89
C GLY A 22 19.22 -15.01 -7.46
N GLY A 23 20.46 -15.35 -7.11
CA GLY A 23 21.20 -14.59 -6.10
C GLY A 23 21.77 -13.32 -6.75
N ILE A 24 22.37 -12.46 -5.91
CA ILE A 24 23.23 -11.28 -6.22
C ILE A 24 22.55 -9.99 -5.72
N VAL A 25 22.96 -9.52 -4.53
CA VAL A 25 24.05 -8.56 -4.24
C VAL A 25 23.59 -7.11 -4.48
N GLU A 26 23.88 -6.29 -3.48
CA GLU A 26 23.73 -4.83 -3.39
C GLU A 26 24.08 -4.09 -4.69
N PRO A 27 23.45 -2.93 -4.93
CA PRO A 27 24.07 -1.88 -5.70
C PRO A 27 24.20 -0.59 -4.87
N GLU A 28 25.34 -0.44 -4.19
CA GLU A 28 25.98 0.87 -4.08
C GLU A 28 26.79 1.13 -5.36
N GLU A 29 26.67 2.37 -5.82
CA GLU A 29 27.61 3.14 -6.66
C GLU A 29 28.55 2.37 -7.60
N LEU A 30 28.33 2.53 -8.91
CA LEU A 30 29.40 2.80 -9.89
C LEU A 30 28.76 3.25 -11.21
N VAL A 31 28.56 4.56 -11.30
CA VAL A 31 28.35 5.29 -12.56
C VAL A 31 29.74 5.69 -13.04
N ALA A 32 30.28 5.01 -14.05
CA ALA A 32 31.19 5.55 -15.08
C ALA A 32 31.75 4.41 -15.94
N GLU A 33 31.89 4.70 -17.24
CA GLU A 33 32.65 3.94 -18.25
C GLU A 33 31.97 2.71 -18.88
N GLU A 34 31.14 2.96 -19.90
CA GLU A 34 31.18 2.19 -21.16
C GLU A 34 30.45 3.00 -22.26
N PHE A 35 31.18 3.89 -22.93
CA PHE A 35 30.68 4.67 -24.07
C PHE A 35 31.63 4.54 -25.27
N ASP A 36 32.24 3.37 -25.42
CA ASP A 36 32.99 3.00 -26.61
C ASP A 36 32.33 1.75 -27.20
N GLU A 37 32.23 1.70 -28.53
CA GLU A 37 31.76 0.55 -29.33
C GLU A 37 30.28 0.54 -29.80
N ALA A 38 29.85 1.64 -30.43
CA ALA A 38 28.79 1.56 -31.46
C ALA A 38 29.05 2.49 -32.65
N LEU A 39 30.30 2.49 -33.13
CA LEU A 39 30.78 3.22 -34.30
C LEU A 39 30.98 2.25 -35.48
N ALA A 40 29.93 1.58 -35.95
CA ALA A 40 30.04 0.74 -37.15
C ALA A 40 28.69 0.43 -37.84
N GLU A 41 27.98 1.46 -38.32
CA GLU A 41 27.25 1.33 -39.59
C GLU A 41 26.97 2.71 -40.19
N TYR A 42 27.85 3.13 -41.10
CA TYR A 42 27.59 4.23 -42.03
C TYR A 42 26.79 3.68 -43.22
N PRO A 43 25.56 4.12 -43.48
CA PRO A 43 25.07 4.15 -44.84
C PRO A 43 25.71 5.34 -45.58
N SER A 44 26.47 5.02 -46.62
CA SER A 44 26.99 5.96 -47.60
C SER A 44 25.84 6.56 -48.41
N GLU A 45 25.37 7.75 -48.04
CA GLU A 45 24.55 8.57 -48.93
C GLU A 45 25.32 9.83 -49.31
N VAL A 46 25.72 9.86 -50.58
CA VAL A 46 26.32 11.00 -51.27
C VAL A 46 25.43 12.22 -51.05
N PRO A 47 25.96 13.39 -50.66
CA PRO A 47 25.15 14.60 -50.60
C PRO A 47 24.67 14.92 -52.01
N THR A 48 23.41 14.61 -52.30
CA THR A 48 22.75 15.11 -53.50
C THR A 48 22.77 16.64 -53.40
N PRO A 49 23.24 17.39 -54.41
CA PRO A 49 23.28 18.84 -54.32
C PRO A 49 21.87 19.36 -54.02
N ALA A 50 21.76 20.11 -52.94
CA ALA A 50 20.50 20.68 -52.49
C ALA A 50 19.82 21.39 -53.67
N PRO A 51 18.51 21.13 -53.93
CA PRO A 51 17.80 21.89 -54.95
C PRO A 51 17.92 23.39 -54.60
N PRO A 52 18.10 24.27 -55.61
CA PRO A 52 18.27 25.69 -55.37
C PRO A 52 17.12 26.20 -54.49
N PRO A 53 17.40 27.11 -53.53
CA PRO A 53 16.38 27.59 -52.61
C PRO A 53 15.18 28.10 -53.41
N PRO A 54 13.94 27.74 -53.04
CA PRO A 54 12.76 28.21 -53.74
C PRO A 54 12.81 29.74 -53.81
N PRO A 55 12.47 30.35 -54.96
CA PRO A 55 12.56 31.80 -55.12
C PRO A 55 11.81 32.47 -53.96
N PRO A 56 12.36 33.55 -53.37
CA PRO A 56 11.75 34.19 -52.22
C PRO A 56 10.31 34.55 -52.59
N LYS A 57 9.35 33.86 -51.95
CA LYS A 57 7.92 34.07 -52.20
C LYS A 57 7.66 35.56 -52.02
N LYS A 58 7.36 36.25 -53.14
CA LYS A 58 7.11 37.70 -53.14
C LYS A 58 6.12 38.01 -52.03
N LYS A 59 6.55 38.81 -51.04
CA LYS A 59 5.67 39.25 -49.94
C LYS A 59 4.40 39.79 -50.59
N PRO A 60 3.20 39.27 -50.26
CA PRO A 60 1.97 39.80 -50.82
C PRO A 60 1.87 41.27 -50.43
N ARG A 61 2.11 42.17 -51.38
CA ARG A 61 1.98 43.62 -51.22
C ARG A 61 0.51 43.97 -51.49
N GLY A 62 -0.10 44.72 -50.58
CA GLY A 62 -1.52 45.12 -50.63
C GLY A 62 -2.44 44.31 -49.71
N ILE A 63 -3.76 44.54 -49.85
CA ILE A 63 -4.85 44.06 -48.96
C ILE A 63 -4.75 42.53 -48.69
N LYS A 64 -4.32 41.74 -49.68
CA LYS A 64 -4.14 40.28 -49.57
C LYS A 64 -3.11 39.85 -48.52
N GLY A 65 -2.02 40.61 -48.37
CA GLY A 65 -1.00 40.37 -47.34
C GLY A 65 -1.44 40.77 -45.94
N TRP A 66 -2.30 41.79 -45.85
CA TRP A 66 -2.92 42.20 -44.60
C TRP A 66 -3.94 41.17 -44.10
N VAL A 67 -4.78 40.65 -45.00
CA VAL A 67 -5.72 39.56 -44.69
C VAL A 67 -4.96 38.30 -44.27
N GLY A 68 -3.88 37.92 -44.98
CA GLY A 68 -3.06 36.76 -44.61
C GLY A 68 -2.41 36.87 -43.23
N LYS A 69 -1.90 38.05 -42.85
CA LYS A 69 -1.35 38.28 -41.50
C LYS A 69 -2.42 38.24 -40.40
N ARG A 70 -3.64 38.72 -40.66
CA ARG A 70 -4.76 38.60 -39.72
C ARG A 70 -5.20 37.15 -39.57
N ALA A 71 -5.36 36.44 -40.68
CA ALA A 71 -5.72 35.03 -40.66
C ALA A 71 -4.71 34.21 -39.85
N LYS A 72 -3.40 34.42 -40.06
CA LYS A 72 -2.35 33.75 -39.27
C LYS A 72 -2.48 34.05 -37.78
N ARG A 73 -2.70 35.32 -37.41
CA ARG A 73 -2.89 35.74 -36.00
C ARG A 73 -4.12 35.13 -35.34
N VAL A 74 -5.23 35.02 -36.08
CA VAL A 74 -6.47 34.41 -35.56
C VAL A 74 -6.28 32.92 -35.35
N VAL A 75 -5.64 32.24 -36.29
CA VAL A 75 -5.34 30.81 -36.18
C VAL A 75 -4.40 30.54 -35.02
N GLU A 76 -3.32 31.32 -34.89
CA GLU A 76 -2.37 31.24 -33.77
C GLU A 76 -3.08 31.42 -32.42
N ARG A 77 -3.94 32.44 -32.31
CA ARG A 77 -4.76 32.67 -31.11
C ARG A 77 -5.70 31.50 -30.79
N ILE A 78 -6.31 30.86 -31.80
CA ILE A 78 -7.19 29.70 -31.60
C ILE A 78 -6.38 28.49 -31.13
N TYR A 79 -5.16 28.32 -31.63
CA TYR A 79 -4.26 27.26 -31.17
C TYR A 79 -3.82 27.50 -29.73
N GLU A 80 -3.39 28.71 -29.39
CA GLU A 80 -3.04 29.10 -28.01
C GLU A 80 -4.24 28.89 -27.08
N SER A 81 -5.43 29.39 -27.43
CA SER A 81 -6.61 29.21 -26.56
C SER A 81 -6.99 27.74 -26.37
N LYS A 82 -6.82 26.90 -27.40
CA LYS A 82 -7.06 25.45 -27.27
C LYS A 82 -5.98 24.76 -26.45
N ALA A 83 -4.73 25.20 -26.54
CA ALA A 83 -3.64 24.67 -25.74
C ALA A 83 -3.85 25.00 -24.26
N ASP A 84 -4.19 26.26 -23.95
CA ASP A 84 -4.49 26.70 -22.59
C ASP A 84 -5.69 25.93 -22.00
N GLU A 85 -6.75 25.74 -22.79
CA GLU A 85 -7.94 25.01 -22.35
C GLU A 85 -7.65 23.51 -22.10
N LEU A 86 -6.79 22.90 -22.92
CA LEU A 86 -6.34 21.52 -22.70
C LEU A 86 -5.43 21.42 -21.47
N GLU A 87 -4.56 22.41 -21.25
CA GLU A 87 -3.69 22.46 -20.08
C GLU A 87 -4.50 22.59 -18.79
N GLU A 88 -5.50 23.47 -18.75
CA GLU A 88 -6.39 23.62 -17.59
C GLU A 88 -7.18 22.35 -17.29
N ARG A 89 -7.71 21.69 -18.33
CA ARG A 89 -8.41 20.41 -18.15
C ARG A 89 -7.47 19.32 -17.66
N ALA A 90 -6.26 19.24 -18.22
CA ALA A 90 -5.25 18.28 -17.80
C ALA A 90 -4.87 18.49 -16.33
N LYS A 91 -4.60 19.74 -15.93
CA LYS A 91 -4.32 20.09 -14.52
C LYS A 91 -5.46 19.67 -13.60
N ARG A 92 -6.71 19.93 -14.00
CA ARG A 92 -7.89 19.58 -13.20
C ARG A 92 -8.06 18.06 -13.04
N VAL A 93 -7.94 17.30 -14.14
CA VAL A 93 -8.05 15.84 -14.12
C VAL A 93 -6.94 15.22 -13.28
N VAL A 94 -5.71 15.74 -13.42
CA VAL A 94 -4.58 15.28 -12.63
C VAL A 94 -4.80 15.60 -11.15
N SER A 95 -5.23 16.82 -10.82
CA SER A 95 -5.50 17.18 -9.42
C SER A 95 -6.63 16.34 -8.81
N SER A 96 -7.71 16.07 -9.56
CA SER A 96 -8.80 15.25 -9.06
C SER A 96 -8.37 13.80 -8.86
N ALA A 97 -7.59 13.23 -9.80
CA ALA A 97 -7.07 11.87 -9.65
C ALA A 97 -6.14 11.73 -8.44
N TYR A 98 -5.32 12.75 -8.15
CA TYR A 98 -4.49 12.77 -6.94
C TYR A 98 -5.35 12.87 -5.67
N GLN A 99 -6.39 13.70 -5.66
CA GLN A 99 -7.30 13.82 -4.52
C GLN A 99 -8.06 12.51 -4.27
N ASP A 100 -8.70 11.95 -5.29
CA ASP A 100 -9.42 10.69 -5.20
C ASP A 100 -8.51 9.57 -4.71
N SER A 101 -7.28 9.48 -5.24
CA SER A 101 -6.31 8.49 -4.77
C SER A 101 -5.86 8.74 -3.33
N ALA A 102 -5.73 9.98 -2.90
CA ALA A 102 -5.35 10.31 -1.53
C ALA A 102 -6.46 9.95 -0.54
N GLU A 103 -7.71 10.26 -0.86
CA GLU A 103 -8.88 9.90 -0.06
C GLU A 103 -9.02 8.37 0.07
N ASP A 104 -8.79 7.61 -1.01
CA ASP A 104 -8.88 6.15 -1.00
C ASP A 104 -7.78 5.49 -0.16
N ILE A 105 -6.57 6.07 -0.17
CA ILE A 105 -5.45 5.64 0.68
C ILE A 105 -5.74 5.99 2.15
N GLU A 106 -6.26 7.18 2.43
CA GLU A 106 -6.63 7.60 3.78
C GLU A 106 -7.71 6.68 4.36
N GLU A 107 -8.77 6.38 3.60
CA GLU A 107 -9.84 5.50 4.07
C GLU A 107 -9.32 4.09 4.36
N ARG A 108 -8.42 3.55 3.51
CA ARG A 108 -7.76 2.26 3.77
C ARG A 108 -6.89 2.30 5.02
N ALA A 109 -6.09 3.34 5.20
CA ALA A 109 -5.25 3.50 6.37
C ALA A 109 -6.08 3.57 7.66
N VAL A 110 -7.16 4.37 7.67
CA VAL A 110 -8.08 4.47 8.81
C VAL A 110 -8.75 3.13 9.09
N ARG A 111 -9.20 2.41 8.07
CA ARG A 111 -9.83 1.09 8.24
C ARG A 111 -8.84 0.06 8.78
N ALA A 112 -7.59 0.08 8.31
CA ALA A 112 -6.52 -0.78 8.83
C ALA A 112 -6.20 -0.47 10.30
N MET A 113 -6.05 0.82 10.65
CA MET A 113 -5.83 1.25 12.04
C MET A 113 -6.98 0.85 12.96
N ARG A 114 -8.24 1.04 12.54
CA ARG A 114 -9.41 0.62 13.35
C ARG A 114 -9.40 -0.88 13.62
N ARG A 115 -9.03 -1.70 12.64
CA ARG A 115 -8.90 -3.16 12.83
C ARG A 115 -7.76 -3.50 13.77
N ALA A 116 -6.61 -2.85 13.62
CA ALA A 116 -5.47 -3.05 14.51
C ALA A 116 -5.83 -2.72 15.97
N ILE A 117 -6.48 -1.57 16.19
CA ILE A 117 -6.95 -1.16 17.52
C ILE A 117 -7.95 -2.15 18.09
N ALA A 118 -8.90 -2.65 17.29
CA ALA A 118 -9.87 -3.65 17.74
C ALA A 118 -9.17 -4.95 18.19
N LEU A 119 -8.20 -5.44 17.41
CA LEU A 119 -7.43 -6.63 17.77
C LEU A 119 -6.60 -6.44 19.05
N GLU A 120 -5.99 -5.27 19.24
CA GLU A 120 -5.28 -4.96 20.48
C GLU A 120 -6.22 -4.86 21.68
N ALA A 121 -7.41 -4.26 21.50
CA ALA A 121 -8.42 -4.18 22.54
C ALA A 121 -8.91 -5.57 22.95
N ASP A 122 -9.16 -6.47 21.99
CA ASP A 122 -9.55 -7.86 22.27
C ASP A 122 -8.44 -8.61 23.02
N ARG A 123 -7.17 -8.43 22.62
CA ARG A 123 -6.02 -9.01 23.31
C ARG A 123 -5.90 -8.54 24.75
N ILE A 124 -6.05 -7.23 24.98
CA ILE A 124 -6.03 -6.64 26.33
C ILE A 124 -7.17 -7.21 27.17
N LYS A 125 -8.37 -7.31 26.59
CA LYS A 125 -9.55 -7.87 27.26
C LYS A 125 -9.30 -9.31 27.71
N GLU A 126 -8.72 -10.16 26.84
CA GLU A 126 -8.41 -11.55 27.16
C GLU A 126 -7.39 -11.67 28.31
N VAL A 127 -6.34 -10.84 28.30
CA VAL A 127 -5.35 -10.79 29.38
C VAL A 127 -5.98 -10.35 30.70
N ILE A 128 -6.84 -9.33 30.67
CA ILE A 128 -7.57 -8.86 31.85
C ILE A 128 -8.50 -9.96 32.37
N GLU A 129 -9.28 -10.60 31.51
CA GLU A 129 -10.21 -11.68 31.86
C GLU A 129 -9.45 -12.83 32.56
N HIS A 130 -8.33 -13.26 31.98
CA HIS A 130 -7.48 -14.28 32.59
C HIS A 130 -6.96 -13.84 33.97
N SER A 131 -6.46 -12.60 34.09
CA SER A 131 -5.97 -12.06 35.37
C SER A 131 -7.06 -12.00 36.45
N VAL A 132 -8.30 -11.66 36.07
CA VAL A 132 -9.46 -11.60 36.97
C VAL A 132 -9.84 -13.00 37.42
N GLN A 133 -9.82 -13.99 36.53
CA GLN A 133 -10.12 -15.37 36.89
C GLN A 133 -9.10 -15.94 37.88
N VAL A 134 -7.80 -15.69 37.67
CA VAL A 134 -6.74 -16.10 38.58
C VAL A 134 -6.93 -15.44 39.95
N LYS A 135 -7.09 -14.11 40.00
CA LYS A 135 -7.34 -13.38 41.25
C LYS A 135 -8.60 -13.86 41.97
N LYS A 136 -9.67 -14.18 41.24
CA LYS A 136 -10.90 -14.72 41.84
C LYS A 136 -10.65 -16.08 42.50
N ARG A 137 -9.80 -16.94 41.92
CA ARG A 137 -9.40 -18.21 42.53
C ARG A 137 -8.53 -17.98 43.77
N GLU A 138 -7.56 -17.08 43.69
CA GLU A 138 -6.70 -16.73 44.82
C GLU A 138 -7.49 -16.17 46.00
N VAL A 139 -8.44 -15.26 45.75
CA VAL A 139 -9.32 -14.70 46.79
C VAL A 139 -10.20 -15.77 47.41
N ARG A 140 -10.71 -16.72 46.63
CA ARG A 140 -11.48 -17.85 47.17
C ARG A 140 -10.62 -18.73 48.08
N LEU A 141 -9.40 -19.03 47.66
CA LEU A 141 -8.47 -19.80 48.48
C LEU A 141 -8.09 -19.07 49.76
N SER A 142 -7.78 -17.77 49.69
CA SER A 142 -7.44 -16.97 50.87
C SER A 142 -8.61 -16.87 51.84
N LEU A 143 -9.84 -16.74 51.35
CA LEU A 143 -11.05 -16.76 52.17
C LEU A 143 -11.22 -18.11 52.89
N ILE A 144 -11.02 -19.23 52.20
CA ILE A 144 -11.09 -20.57 52.80
C ILE A 144 -10.03 -20.73 53.88
N VAL A 145 -8.80 -20.30 53.62
CA VAL A 145 -7.70 -20.36 54.60
C VAL A 145 -8.02 -19.52 55.83
N LEU A 146 -8.54 -18.30 55.65
CA LEU A 146 -8.96 -17.42 56.74
C LEU A 146 -10.06 -18.07 57.59
N LEU A 147 -11.05 -18.68 56.93
CA LEU A 147 -12.17 -19.36 57.60
C LEU A 147 -11.69 -20.59 58.38
N ALA A 148 -10.81 -21.40 57.78
CA ALA A 148 -10.20 -22.54 58.47
C ALA A 148 -9.36 -22.10 59.68
N ALA A 149 -8.56 -21.04 59.55
CA ALA A 149 -7.80 -20.47 60.65
C ALA A 149 -8.71 -19.93 61.76
N SER A 150 -9.82 -19.27 61.40
CA SER A 150 -10.83 -18.79 62.35
C SER A 150 -11.49 -19.95 63.12
N ILE A 151 -11.86 -21.03 62.44
CA ILE A 151 -12.41 -22.24 63.08
C ILE A 151 -11.38 -22.89 64.01
N LEU A 152 -10.14 -23.05 63.55
CA LEU A 152 -9.05 -23.60 64.36
C LEU A 152 -8.82 -22.75 65.62
N TYR A 153 -8.85 -21.43 65.48
CA TYR A 153 -8.76 -20.51 66.62
C TYR A 153 -9.91 -20.72 67.60
N LEU A 154 -11.16 -20.85 67.13
CA LEU A 154 -12.32 -21.14 67.96
C LEU A 154 -12.19 -22.48 68.71
N ILE A 155 -11.71 -23.52 68.04
CA ILE A 155 -11.48 -24.84 68.66
C ILE A 155 -10.41 -24.73 69.76
N LEU A 156 -9.28 -24.08 69.48
CA LEU A 156 -8.22 -23.86 70.45
C LEU A 156 -8.67 -22.97 71.63
N TYR A 157 -9.42 -21.91 71.34
CA TYR A 157 -9.99 -21.03 72.35
C TYR A 157 -10.94 -21.80 73.28
N TRP A 158 -11.85 -22.59 72.71
CA TRP A 158 -12.77 -23.41 73.48
C TRP A 158 -12.04 -24.51 74.27
N SER A 159 -11.02 -25.15 73.68
CA SER A 159 -10.21 -26.15 74.38
C SER A 159 -9.42 -25.57 75.56
N THR A 160 -8.98 -24.31 75.47
CA THR A 160 -8.19 -23.66 76.53
C THR A 160 -9.04 -23.00 77.61
N HIS A 161 -10.22 -22.46 77.25
CA HIS A 161 -11.08 -21.72 78.18
C HIS A 161 -12.33 -22.49 78.62
N GLY A 162 -12.83 -23.43 77.82
CA GLY A 162 -14.04 -24.22 78.11
C GLY A 162 -13.80 -25.48 78.96
N GLY A 163 -12.54 -25.89 79.15
CA GLY A 163 -12.17 -27.09 79.93
C GLY A 163 -11.84 -26.83 81.40
N GLY A 164 -11.83 -25.58 81.88
CA GLY A 164 -11.46 -25.21 83.25
C GLY A 164 -12.63 -25.12 84.25
N GLY A 165 -13.81 -25.61 83.87
CA GLY A 165 -15.02 -25.61 84.70
C GLY A 165 -15.30 -26.96 85.37
N GLN A 166 -14.36 -27.49 86.14
CA GLN A 166 -14.60 -28.46 87.21
C GLN A 166 -13.70 -28.14 88.40
#